data_AF-A0A5B7KDY3-F1
#
_entry.id   AF-A0A5B7KDY3-F1
#
_cell.length_a   1.000
_cell.length_b   1.000
_cell.length_c   1.000
_cell.angle_alpha   90.00
_cell.angle_beta   90.00
_cell.angle_gamma   90.00
#
_symmetry.space_group_name_H-M   'P 1'
#
loop_
_entity.id
_entity.type
_entity.pdbx_description
1 polymer ?
#
loop_
_entity_poly.entity_id
_entity_poly.type
_entity_poly.pdbx_seq_one_letter_code
_entity_poly.pdbx_strand_id
1 'polypeptide(L)' 'MFCDASLTGWDAVVGDAKTRGHWAHDKLDHINCLELKAIFLGLQSLCKDSRDTRIHIRNCLFRSLW' A
#
# COMPACT_ATOMS: atom_id res chain seq x y z
N MET A 1 -8.37 5.59 0.42
CA MET A 1 -7.40 4.56 0.81
C MET A 1 -6.08 5.23 1.14
N PHE A 2 -5.51 4.92 2.29
CA PHE A 2 -4.15 5.27 2.64
C PHE A 2 -3.27 4.04 2.51
N CYS A 3 -2.10 4.18 1.90
CA CYS A 3 -1.09 3.12 1.82
C CYS A 3 0.24 3.66 2.31
N ASP A 4 1.03 2.81 2.95
CA ASP A 4 2.43 3.06 3.27
C ASP A 4 3.27 1.86 2.81
N ALA A 5 4.49 2.14 2.37
CA ALA A 5 5.47 1.15 1.98
C ALA A 5 6.84 1.52 2.54
N SER A 6 7.53 0.52 3.07
CA SER A 6 8.91 0.62 3.55
C SER A 6 9.76 -0.45 2.88
N LEU A 7 11.07 -0.47 3.14
CA LEU A 7 11.94 -1.56 2.67
C LEU A 7 11.65 -2.92 3.31
N THR A 8 10.82 -2.99 4.35
CA THR A 8 10.56 -4.24 5.10
C THR A 8 9.13 -4.77 4.95
N GLY A 9 8.20 -3.92 4.53
CA GLY A 9 6.81 -4.28 4.36
C GLY A 9 5.94 -3.09 3.96
N TRP A 10 4.64 -3.31 4.02
CA TRP A 10 3.62 -2.35 3.62
C TRP A 10 2.40 -2.43 4.51
N ASP A 11 1.59 -1.38 4.46
CA ASP A 11 0.25 -1.36 5.01
C ASP A 11 -0.74 -0.63 4.08
N ALA A 12 -2.03 -0.86 4.37
CA ALA A 12 -3.11 -0.11 3.76
C ALA A 12 -4.32 -0.01 4.69
N VAL A 13 -5.04 1.11 4.57
CA VAL A 13 -6.24 1.43 5.35
C VAL A 13 -7.33 2.05 4.47
N VAL A 14 -8.57 1.56 4.63
CA VAL A 14 -9.79 2.10 4.01
C VAL A 14 -10.92 2.11 5.04
N GLY A 15 -11.33 3.29 5.51
CA GLY A 15 -12.29 3.39 6.61
C GLY A 15 -11.74 2.69 7.86
N ASP A 16 -12.51 1.76 8.42
CA ASP A 16 -12.10 0.94 9.58
C ASP A 16 -11.32 -0.32 9.20
N ALA A 17 -11.25 -0.65 7.91
CA ALA A 17 -10.55 -1.83 7.41
C ALA A 17 -9.05 -1.53 7.21
N LYS A 18 -8.19 -2.42 7.70
CA LYS A 18 -6.74 -2.33 7.56
C LYS A 18 -6.11 -3.66 7.20
N THR A 19 -4.98 -3.60 6.51
CA THR A 19 -4.18 -4.75 6.11
C THR A 19 -2.70 -4.38 6.16
N ARG A 20 -1.82 -5.38 6.31
CA ARG A 20 -0.37 -5.20 6.28
C ARG A 20 0.33 -6.49 5.90
N GLY A 21 1.55 -6.38 5.37
CA GLY A 21 2.36 -7.53 5.02
C GLY A 21 3.86 -7.22 4.99
N HIS A 22 4.67 -8.27 5.01
CA HIS A 22 6.11 -8.18 4.84
C HIS A 22 6.50 -8.51 3.39
N TRP A 23 7.57 -7.89 2.90
CA TRP A 23 8.16 -8.26 1.62
C TRP A 23 8.94 -9.56 1.75
N ALA A 24 8.69 -10.51 0.85
CA ALA A 24 9.41 -11.78 0.84
C ALA A 24 10.79 -11.63 0.20
N HIS A 25 10.84 -11.09 -1.02
CA HIS A 25 12.07 -10.94 -1.82
C HIS A 25 12.26 -9.52 -2.40
N ASP A 26 11.29 -8.63 -2.20
CA ASP A 26 11.22 -7.32 -2.86
C ASP A 26 12.05 -6.22 -2.17
N LYS A 27 12.89 -6.56 -1.20
CA LYS A 27 13.71 -5.58 -0.45
C LYS A 27 14.72 -4.82 -1.32
N LEU A 28 14.91 -5.25 -2.57
CA LEU A 28 15.82 -4.67 -3.55
C LEU A 28 15.13 -3.72 -4.54
N ASP A 29 13.79 -3.67 -4.55
CA ASP A 29 13.05 -2.79 -5.43
C ASP A 29 13.15 -1.33 -4.96
N HIS A 30 13.14 -0.40 -5.91
CA HIS A 30 13.09 1.03 -5.61
C HIS A 30 11.81 1.36 -4.81
N ILE A 31 11.88 2.31 -3.88
CA ILE A 31 10.75 2.65 -2.99
C ILE A 31 9.46 2.94 -3.77
N ASN A 32 9.54 3.67 -4.89
CA ASN A 32 8.39 3.91 -5.79
C ASN A 32 7.71 2.61 -6.29
N CYS A 33 8.48 1.56 -6.56
CA CYS A 33 7.92 0.25 -6.96
C CYS A 33 7.20 -0.41 -5.78
N LEU A 34 7.78 -0.32 -4.58
CA LEU A 34 7.16 -0.84 -3.36
C LEU A 34 5.86 -0.11 -3.01
N GLU A 35 5.80 1.19 -3.24
CA GLU A 35 4.58 1.99 -3.04
C GLU A 35 3.45 1.57 -3.98
N LEU A 36 3.74 1.42 -5.27
CA LEU A 36 2.76 0.92 -6.25
C LEU A 36 2.31 -0.50 -5.90
N LYS A 37 3.21 -1.34 -5.41
CA LYS A 37 2.91 -2.70 -4.97
C LYS A 37 2.02 -2.71 -3.71
N ALA A 38 2.29 -1.85 -2.74
CA ALA A 38 1.46 -1.69 -1.55
C ALA A 38 0.03 -1.24 -1.91
N ILE A 39 -0.10 -0.29 -2.84
CA ILE A 39 -1.40 0.14 -3.38
C ILE A 39 -2.13 -1.05 -4.01
N PHE A 40 -1.46 -1.81 -4.87
CA PHE A 40 -2.05 -2.97 -5.54
C PHE A 40 -2.54 -4.04 -4.55
N LEU A 41 -1.71 -4.42 -3.58
CA LEU A 41 -2.05 -5.43 -2.57
C LEU A 41 -3.14 -4.94 -1.62
N GLY A 42 -3.12 -3.67 -1.25
CA GLY A 42 -4.16 -3.06 -0.44
C GLY A 42 -5.52 -3.01 -1.18
N LEU A 43 -5.52 -2.70 -2.48
CA LEU A 43 -6.74 -2.75 -3.30
C LEU A 43 -7.29 -4.19 -3.40
N GLN A 44 -6.42 -5.18 -3.63
CA GLN A 44 -6.83 -6.59 -3.68
C GLN A 44 -7.44 -7.08 -2.35
N SER A 45 -6.90 -6.63 -1.22
CA SER A 45 -7.32 -7.13 0.09
C SER A 45 -8.52 -6.39 0.66
N LEU A 46 -8.55 -5.06 0.54
CA LEU A 46 -9.56 -4.21 1.17
C LEU A 46 -10.70 -3.80 0.24
N CYS A 47 -10.53 -3.91 -1.08
CA CYS A 47 -11.51 -3.44 -2.07
C CYS A 47 -12.01 -4.54 -3.01
N LYS A 48 -11.84 -5.83 -2.65
CA LYS A 48 -12.23 -6.98 -3.48
C LYS A 48 -13.72 -6.99 -3.90
N ASP A 49 -14.60 -6.49 -3.04
CA ASP A 49 -16.04 -6.48 -3.25
C ASP A 49 -16.54 -5.13 -3.81
N SER A 50 -15.66 -4.14 -3.96
CA SER A 50 -15.99 -2.83 -4.49
C SER A 50 -16.06 -2.88 -6.02
N ARG A 51 -17.21 -2.57 -6.60
CA ARG A 51 -17.41 -2.44 -8.05
C ARG A 51 -17.85 -1.02 -8.37
N ASP A 52 -17.38 -0.49 -9.49
CA ASP A 52 -17.68 0.88 -9.96
C ASP A 52 -17.48 1.96 -8.88
N THR A 53 -16.51 1.76 -8.00
CA THR A 53 -16.25 2.65 -6.87
C THR A 53 -15.01 3.49 -7.18
N ARG A 54 -15.16 4.82 -7.07
CA ARG A 54 -14.01 5.73 -7.18
C ARG A 54 -13.20 5.69 -5.88
N ILE A 55 -12.04 5.03 -5.93
CA ILE A 55 -11.13 4.97 -4.78
C ILE A 55 -10.09 6.08 -4.91
N HIS A 56 -10.11 7.03 -3.98
CA HIS A 56 -9.04 8.01 -3.86
C HIS A 56 -7.88 7.40 -3.08
N ILE A 57 -6.72 7.30 -3.72
CA ILE A 57 -5.50 6.77 -3.12
C ILE A 57 -4.67 7.94 -2.60
N ARG A 58 -4.27 7.85 -1.34
CA ARG A 58 -3.27 8.72 -0.74
C ARG A 58 -2.11 7.84 -0.33
N ASN A 59 -1.00 8.00 -1.04
CA ASN A 59 0.23 7.34 -0.66
C ASN A 59 0.91 8.19 0.42
N CYS A 60 1.10 7.61 1.60
CA CYS A 60 1.95 8.19 2.62
C CYS A 60 3.39 7.83 2.23
N LEU A 61 3.97 8.58 1.29
CA LEU A 61 5.43 8.59 1.12
C LEU A 61 6.03 8.77 2.50
N PHE A 62 6.82 7.79 2.96
CA PHE A 62 7.65 7.98 4.12
C PHE A 62 8.39 9.30 3.91
N ARG A 63 8.03 10.32 4.70
CA ARG A 63 8.87 11.47 4.99
C ARG A 63 10.08 10.96 5.80
N SER A 64 10.84 10.01 5.27
CA SER A 64 12.26 9.94 5.56
C SER A 64 12.88 11.07 4.76
N LEU A 65 12.88 12.24 5.40
CA LEU A 65 13.78 13.34 5.13
C LEU A 65 15.14 12.78 4.71
N TRP A 66 15.65 13.26 3.58
CA TRP A 66 17.10 13.46 3.42
C TRP A 66 17.64 14.26 4.60
#